data_AF-A0A812U9P1-F1
#
_entry.id   AF-A0A812U9P1-F1
#
_cell.length_a   1.000
_cell.length_b   1.000
_cell.length_c   1.000
_cell.angle_alpha   90.00
_cell.angle_beta   90.00
_cell.angle_gamma   90.00
#
_symmetry.space_group_name_H-M   'P 1'
#
loop_
_entity.id
_entity.type
_entity.pdbx_description
1 polymer ?
#
loop_
_entity_poly.entity_id
_entity_poly.type
_entity_poly.pdbx_seq_one_letter_code
_entity_poly.pdbx_strand_id
1 'polypeptide(L)'
;METEELMAMNHWAAPSPEGHPPMVLCCNRSQVIAPLGIRIARVEDHDNLAAVFDAQSEVVTAVYGDFFIAELVEAQNDENRALVAEVDGRAVGLMCLTSDVDINVLAQCFQLDPYDNLLKAPYMKRVREHARAVLEHGEQAGSAGNRRCCNLRLLLLRSSYRHKQCL
;
A
#
# COMPACT_ATOMS: atom_id res chain seq x y z
N MET A 1 -43.38 -4.87 -2.39
CA MET A 1 -42.67 -6.10 -2.77
C MET A 1 -41.42 -5.66 -3.52
N GLU A 2 -40.24 -5.54 -2.92
CA GLU A 2 -39.69 -6.09 -1.69
C GLU A 2 -38.73 -5.04 -1.10
N THR A 3 -38.97 -4.59 0.12
CA THR A 3 -38.01 -3.76 0.89
C THR A 3 -38.03 -4.16 2.37
N GLU A 4 -38.12 -5.46 2.65
CA GLU A 4 -38.09 -5.99 4.02
C GLU A 4 -36.92 -6.94 4.30
N GLU A 5 -36.01 -7.18 3.36
CA GLU A 5 -34.88 -8.12 3.53
C GLU A 5 -33.50 -7.46 3.71
N LEU A 6 -33.42 -6.33 4.43
CA LEU A 6 -32.13 -5.69 4.76
C LEU A 6 -31.93 -5.44 6.28
N MET A 7 -32.62 -6.17 7.14
CA MET A 7 -32.45 -6.06 8.60
C MET A 7 -31.67 -7.20 9.27
N ALA A 8 -31.12 -8.14 8.51
CA ALA A 8 -30.42 -9.30 9.08
C ALA A 8 -28.92 -9.27 8.79
N MET A 9 -28.15 -8.36 9.42
CA MET A 9 -26.70 -8.53 9.64
C MET A 9 -26.15 -7.42 10.55
N ASN A 10 -26.32 -7.55 11.86
CA ASN A 10 -25.57 -6.82 12.88
C ASN A 10 -25.47 -7.65 14.17
N HIS A 11 -24.81 -8.81 14.09
CA HIS A 11 -24.49 -9.64 15.27
C HIS A 11 -23.02 -9.45 15.64
N TRP A 12 -22.67 -8.30 16.24
CA TRP A 12 -21.31 -8.10 16.79
C TRP A 12 -21.25 -7.30 18.10
N ALA A 13 -22.38 -6.83 18.64
CA ALA A 13 -22.37 -6.04 19.87
C ALA A 13 -22.27 -6.94 21.11
N ALA A 14 -21.07 -7.05 21.70
CA ALA A 14 -20.93 -7.52 23.08
C ALA A 14 -21.59 -6.51 24.04
N PRO A 15 -22.41 -6.93 25.01
CA PRO A 15 -23.05 -6.01 25.93
C PRO A 15 -22.04 -5.41 26.92
N SER A 16 -22.04 -4.08 27.04
CA SER A 16 -21.30 -3.38 28.10
C SER A 16 -21.98 -3.60 29.47
N PRO A 17 -21.24 -3.57 30.58
CA PRO A 17 -21.79 -3.80 31.93
C PRO A 17 -22.73 -2.68 32.41
N GLU A 18 -22.78 -1.56 31.70
CA GLU A 18 -23.51 -0.34 32.04
C GLU A 18 -24.63 -0.08 31.02
N GLY A 19 -25.50 -1.06 30.76
CA GLY A 19 -26.89 -0.94 30.26
C GLY A 19 -27.25 -0.07 29.04
N HIS A 20 -26.32 0.64 28.40
CA HIS A 20 -26.59 1.55 27.31
C HIS A 20 -26.33 0.85 25.98
N PRO A 21 -27.29 0.85 25.05
CA PRO A 21 -27.06 0.29 23.71
C PRO A 21 -25.92 1.05 23.01
N PRO A 22 -25.09 0.38 22.21
CA PRO A 22 -24.05 1.06 21.43
C PRO A 22 -24.70 2.12 20.53
N MET A 23 -24.25 3.36 20.65
CA MET A 23 -24.73 4.47 19.85
C MET A 23 -23.87 4.61 18.60
N VAL A 24 -24.50 4.55 17.43
CA VAL A 24 -23.85 4.82 16.15
C VAL A 24 -24.23 6.24 15.72
N LEU A 25 -23.22 7.10 15.56
CA LEU A 25 -23.38 8.43 14.99
C LEU A 25 -23.04 8.37 13.50
N CYS A 26 -23.90 8.91 12.66
CA CYS A 26 -23.68 9.03 11.24
C CYS A 26 -23.79 10.49 10.79
N CYS A 27 -22.95 10.88 9.83
CA CYS A 27 -23.02 12.17 9.17
C CYS A 27 -22.75 11.97 7.67
N ASN A 28 -23.21 12.90 6.84
CA ASN A 28 -22.90 12.83 5.42
C ASN A 28 -21.45 13.27 5.19
N ARG A 29 -20.70 12.54 4.34
CA ARG A 29 -19.31 12.88 4.00
C ARG A 29 -19.16 14.35 3.59
N SER A 30 -20.09 14.90 2.81
CA SER A 30 -19.99 16.29 2.32
C SER A 30 -20.05 17.34 3.42
N GLN A 31 -20.54 17.00 4.61
CA GLN A 31 -20.59 17.89 5.77
C GLN A 31 -19.25 17.94 6.51
N VAL A 32 -18.36 16.98 6.26
CA VAL A 32 -17.07 16.84 6.96
C VAL A 32 -15.90 17.04 6.01
N ILE A 33 -16.02 16.58 4.77
CA ILE A 33 -14.95 16.57 3.77
C ILE A 33 -15.50 17.18 2.48
N ALA A 34 -14.85 18.26 2.02
CA ALA A 34 -15.17 18.88 0.75
C ALA A 34 -14.98 17.87 -0.42
N PRO A 35 -15.88 17.87 -1.42
CA PRO A 35 -15.69 17.06 -2.62
C PRO A 35 -14.44 17.54 -3.37
N LEU A 36 -13.52 16.62 -3.66
CA LEU A 36 -12.29 16.90 -4.40
C LEU A 36 -12.47 16.42 -5.84
N GLY A 37 -12.22 17.30 -6.80
CA GLY A 37 -12.08 16.92 -8.20
C GLY A 37 -10.69 16.33 -8.44
N ILE A 38 -10.59 15.28 -9.26
CA ILE A 38 -9.28 14.73 -9.66
C ILE A 38 -9.10 14.98 -11.15
N ARG A 39 -7.94 15.51 -11.53
CA ARG A 39 -7.55 15.67 -12.94
C ARG A 39 -6.05 15.48 -13.13
N ILE A 40 -5.63 15.37 -14.39
CA ILE A 40 -4.22 15.40 -14.77
C ILE A 40 -3.62 16.76 -14.39
N ALA A 41 -2.43 16.71 -13.79
CA ALA A 41 -1.64 17.88 -13.44
C ALA A 41 -1.21 18.65 -14.69
N ARG A 42 -1.15 19.97 -14.59
CA ARG A 42 -0.65 20.85 -15.65
C ARG A 42 0.45 21.75 -15.11
N VAL A 43 1.28 22.27 -16.01
CA VAL A 43 2.44 23.09 -15.63
C VAL A 43 2.00 24.35 -14.86
N GLU A 44 0.81 24.89 -15.15
CA GLU A 44 0.27 26.06 -14.44
C GLU A 44 -0.09 25.77 -12.97
N ASP A 45 -0.18 24.50 -12.56
CA ASP A 45 -0.44 24.12 -11.17
C ASP A 45 0.78 24.33 -10.26
N HIS A 46 1.95 24.63 -10.85
CA HIS A 46 3.22 24.79 -10.15
C HIS A 46 3.12 25.69 -8.91
N ASP A 47 2.64 26.94 -9.08
CA ASP A 47 2.58 27.91 -7.98
C ASP A 47 1.61 27.48 -6.87
N ASN A 48 0.53 26.80 -7.25
CA ASN A 48 -0.46 26.29 -6.30
C ASN A 48 0.11 25.16 -5.46
N LEU A 49 0.84 24.25 -6.10
CA LEU A 49 1.44 23.08 -5.46
C LEU A 49 2.68 23.45 -4.65
N ALA A 50 3.50 24.40 -5.10
CA ALA A 50 4.64 24.91 -4.34
C ALA A 50 4.21 25.38 -2.94
N ALA A 51 3.13 26.16 -2.87
CA ALA A 51 2.55 26.61 -1.60
C ALA A 51 2.06 25.45 -0.70
N VAL A 52 1.60 24.34 -1.28
CA VAL A 52 1.21 23.14 -0.51
C VAL A 52 2.43 22.42 0.06
N PHE A 53 3.52 22.32 -0.70
CA PHE A 53 4.76 21.70 -0.24
C PHE A 53 5.47 22.54 0.81
N ASP A 54 5.57 23.86 0.60
CA ASP A 54 6.18 24.78 1.57
C ASP A 54 5.43 24.76 2.91
N ALA A 55 4.10 24.64 2.88
CA ALA A 55 3.29 24.51 4.09
C ALA A 55 3.51 23.19 4.87
N GLN A 56 3.97 22.13 4.20
CA GLN A 56 4.22 20.83 4.83
C GLN A 56 5.69 20.61 5.20
N SER A 57 6.65 21.14 4.42
CA SER A 57 8.09 21.00 4.66
C SER A 57 8.91 21.94 3.76
N GLU A 58 9.66 22.87 4.37
CA GLU A 58 10.63 23.75 3.67
C GLU A 58 11.78 22.96 2.99
N VAL A 59 11.97 21.69 3.35
CA VAL A 59 13.09 20.86 2.87
C VAL A 59 12.93 20.48 1.39
N VAL A 60 11.70 20.41 0.89
CA VAL A 60 11.44 19.93 -0.49
C VAL A 60 12.02 20.90 -1.52
N THR A 61 11.76 22.19 -1.38
CA THR A 61 12.23 23.25 -2.29
C THR A 61 13.76 23.39 -2.22
N ALA A 62 14.35 23.27 -1.03
CA ALA A 62 15.80 23.32 -0.86
C ALA A 62 16.56 22.13 -1.50
N VAL A 63 15.94 20.95 -1.55
CA VAL A 63 16.57 19.72 -2.07
C VAL A 63 16.37 19.56 -3.57
N TYR A 64 15.17 19.87 -4.06
CA TYR A 64 14.78 19.58 -5.46
C TYR A 64 14.73 20.82 -6.36
N GLY A 65 14.86 22.02 -5.77
CA GLY A 65 14.87 23.29 -6.49
C GLY A 65 13.48 23.84 -6.80
N ASP A 66 13.44 25.10 -7.21
CA ASP A 66 12.22 25.88 -7.36
C ASP A 66 11.30 25.39 -8.49
N PHE A 67 11.82 24.64 -9.48
CA PHE A 67 11.05 24.20 -10.66
C PHE A 67 10.70 22.71 -10.67
N PHE A 68 11.02 21.97 -9.59
CA PHE A 68 10.84 20.52 -9.52
C PHE A 68 9.44 20.05 -9.94
N ILE A 69 8.39 20.72 -9.46
CA ILE A 69 7.01 20.34 -9.76
C ILE A 69 6.67 20.54 -11.25
N ALA A 70 7.17 21.62 -11.86
CA ALA A 70 6.93 21.89 -13.27
C ALA A 70 7.59 20.82 -14.14
N GLU A 71 8.86 20.48 -13.85
CA GLU A 71 9.60 19.43 -14.55
C GLU A 71 8.93 18.06 -14.39
N LEU A 72 8.45 17.73 -13.18
CA LEU A 72 7.76 16.49 -12.89
C LEU A 72 6.45 16.35 -13.67
N VAL A 73 5.70 17.44 -13.80
CA VAL A 73 4.45 17.48 -14.55
C VAL A 73 4.70 17.48 -16.06
N GLU A 74 5.80 18.09 -16.53
CA GLU A 74 6.21 18.06 -17.94
C GLU A 74 6.72 16.68 -18.37
N ALA A 75 7.42 15.95 -17.49
CA ALA A 75 7.99 14.63 -17.76
C ALA A 75 6.97 13.46 -17.77
N GLN A 76 5.66 13.76 -17.76
CA GLN A 76 4.62 12.74 -17.81
C GLN A 76 4.67 11.93 -19.12
N ASN A 77 4.52 10.62 -19.02
CA ASN A 77 4.50 9.69 -20.14
C ASN A 77 3.53 8.54 -19.88
N ASP A 78 3.59 7.45 -20.65
CA ASP A 78 2.68 6.33 -20.48
C ASP A 78 2.93 5.53 -19.19
N GLU A 79 4.15 5.58 -18.66
CA GLU A 79 4.53 4.88 -17.43
C GLU A 79 4.42 5.77 -16.18
N ASN A 80 4.54 7.09 -16.33
CA ASN A 80 4.52 8.06 -15.24
C ASN A 80 3.46 9.15 -15.47
N ARG A 81 2.54 9.32 -14.51
CA ARG A 81 1.46 10.32 -14.58
C ARG A 81 1.40 11.12 -13.28
N ALA A 82 1.06 12.40 -13.39
CA ALA A 82 0.82 13.29 -12.26
C ALA A 82 -0.65 13.68 -12.21
N LEU A 83 -1.28 13.49 -11.05
CA LEU A 83 -2.66 13.85 -10.77
C LEU A 83 -2.71 14.95 -9.72
N VAL A 84 -3.62 15.89 -9.90
CA VAL A 84 -3.93 16.89 -8.87
C VAL A 84 -5.33 16.67 -8.32
N ALA A 85 -5.44 16.92 -7.02
CA ALA A 85 -6.71 17.16 -6.37
C ALA A 85 -7.03 18.65 -6.49
N GLU A 86 -8.22 18.98 -6.97
CA GLU A 86 -8.69 20.33 -7.23
C GLU A 86 -9.93 20.67 -6.40
N VAL A 87 -9.96 21.91 -5.88
CA VAL A 87 -11.13 22.57 -5.31
C VAL A 87 -11.27 23.94 -5.97
N ASP A 88 -12.43 24.22 -6.55
CA ASP A 88 -12.75 25.53 -7.18
C ASP A 88 -11.70 26.05 -8.17
N GLY A 89 -11.15 25.18 -9.04
CA GLY A 89 -10.12 25.58 -10.01
C GLY A 89 -8.68 25.52 -9.48
N ARG A 90 -8.49 25.35 -8.17
CA ARG A 90 -7.17 25.41 -7.52
C ARG A 90 -6.66 24.02 -7.17
N ALA A 91 -5.42 23.71 -7.56
CA ALA A 91 -4.74 22.49 -7.14
C ALA A 91 -4.38 22.57 -5.63
N VAL A 92 -4.81 21.57 -4.87
CA VAL A 92 -4.61 21.48 -3.41
C VAL A 92 -3.84 20.22 -2.98
N GLY A 93 -3.51 19.35 -3.92
CA GLY A 93 -2.71 18.16 -3.67
C GLY A 93 -2.17 17.56 -4.97
N LEU A 94 -1.06 16.85 -4.87
CA LEU A 94 -0.38 16.19 -5.97
C LEU A 94 -0.19 14.71 -5.65
N MET A 95 -0.40 13.86 -6.65
CA MET A 95 -0.10 12.44 -6.61
C MET A 95 0.64 12.05 -7.88
N CYS A 96 1.82 11.46 -7.72
CA CYS A 96 2.61 10.93 -8.83
C CYS A 96 2.45 9.42 -8.86
N LEU A 97 2.13 8.88 -10.03
CA LEU A 97 1.90 7.48 -10.28
C LEU A 97 2.98 6.98 -11.24
N THR A 98 3.49 5.79 -10.97
CA THR A 98 4.42 5.08 -11.85
C THR A 98 4.00 3.63 -11.99
N SER A 99 4.12 3.07 -13.20
CA SER A 99 4.04 1.62 -13.45
C SER A 99 5.40 0.93 -13.35
N ASP A 100 6.50 1.68 -13.30
CA ASP A 100 7.84 1.14 -13.10
C ASP A 100 8.11 0.99 -11.60
N VAL A 101 7.90 -0.23 -11.09
CA VAL A 101 7.96 -0.54 -9.66
C VAL A 101 9.04 -1.60 -9.41
N ASP A 102 10.03 -1.25 -8.57
CA ASP A 102 11.02 -2.22 -8.09
C ASP A 102 10.48 -3.03 -6.91
N ILE A 103 10.03 -4.25 -7.23
CA ILE A 103 9.50 -5.20 -6.25
C ILE A 103 10.56 -5.61 -5.23
N ASN A 104 11.86 -5.62 -5.57
CA ASN A 104 12.90 -6.03 -4.63
C ASN A 104 13.06 -5.00 -3.51
N VAL A 105 13.02 -3.71 -3.85
CA VAL A 105 13.06 -2.63 -2.85
C VAL A 105 11.81 -2.70 -1.97
N LEU A 106 10.63 -2.88 -2.57
CA LEU A 106 9.39 -3.04 -1.79
C LEU A 106 9.46 -4.26 -0.85
N ALA A 107 10.01 -5.39 -1.30
CA ALA A 107 10.15 -6.60 -0.48
C ALA A 107 11.12 -6.41 0.70
N GLN A 108 12.09 -5.49 0.58
CA GLN A 108 12.99 -5.14 1.68
C GLN A 108 12.33 -4.19 2.70
N CYS A 109 11.42 -3.33 2.25
CA CYS A 109 10.76 -2.34 3.10
C CYS A 109 9.44 -2.83 3.71
N PHE A 110 8.77 -3.81 3.09
CA PHE A 110 7.41 -4.23 3.46
C PHE A 110 7.25 -5.76 3.50
N GLN A 111 6.27 -6.22 4.29
CA GLN A 111 5.89 -7.63 4.32
C GLN A 111 4.95 -7.95 3.16
N LEU A 112 5.51 -8.43 2.05
CA LEU A 112 4.74 -8.72 0.84
C LEU A 112 4.25 -10.18 0.75
N ASP A 113 4.62 -11.04 1.72
CA ASP A 113 4.21 -12.45 1.75
C ASP A 113 2.68 -12.66 1.62
N PRO A 114 1.81 -11.90 2.33
CA PRO A 114 0.35 -12.05 2.19
C PRO A 114 -0.18 -11.66 0.81
N TYR A 115 0.60 -10.90 0.04
CA TYR A 115 0.25 -10.35 -1.26
C TYR A 115 1.01 -11.03 -2.40
N ASP A 116 1.49 -12.26 -2.18
CA ASP A 116 2.19 -13.04 -3.20
C ASP A 116 3.44 -12.33 -3.76
N ASN A 117 4.09 -11.53 -2.92
CA ASN A 117 5.23 -10.69 -3.29
C ASN A 117 4.94 -9.75 -4.48
N LEU A 118 3.66 -9.43 -4.72
CA LEU A 118 3.20 -8.64 -5.88
C LEU A 118 3.59 -9.28 -7.23
N LEU A 119 3.86 -10.59 -7.24
CA LEU A 119 4.20 -11.35 -8.43
C LEU A 119 2.94 -11.94 -9.08
N LYS A 120 3.01 -12.19 -10.39
CA LYS A 120 1.90 -12.78 -11.15
C LYS A 120 1.54 -14.15 -10.59
N ALA A 121 0.24 -14.42 -10.43
CA ALA A 121 -0.29 -15.71 -9.95
C ALA A 121 0.34 -16.96 -10.61
N PRO A 122 0.51 -17.06 -11.95
CA PRO A 122 1.15 -18.22 -12.56
C PRO A 122 2.61 -18.42 -12.15
N TYR A 123 3.34 -17.34 -11.87
CA TYR A 123 4.72 -17.41 -11.36
C TYR A 123 4.72 -17.98 -9.94
N MET A 124 3.88 -17.43 -9.05
CA MET A 124 3.78 -17.89 -7.67
C MET A 124 3.31 -19.33 -7.54
N LYS A 125 2.45 -19.80 -8.46
CA LYS A 125 2.07 -21.22 -8.53
C LYS A 125 3.29 -22.12 -8.73
N ARG A 126 4.18 -21.77 -9.67
CA ARG A 126 5.42 -22.54 -9.92
C ARG A 126 6.39 -22.50 -8.75
N VAL A 127 6.52 -21.35 -8.09
CA VAL A 127 7.35 -21.20 -6.89
C VAL A 127 6.84 -22.10 -5.76
N ARG A 128 5.53 -22.13 -5.52
CA ARG A 128 4.90 -22.99 -4.50
C ARG A 128 5.04 -24.48 -4.83
N GLU A 129 4.83 -24.87 -6.09
CA GLU A 129 5.05 -26.24 -6.56
C GLU A 129 6.51 -26.68 -6.33
N HIS A 130 7.47 -25.82 -6.66
CA HIS A 130 8.89 -26.10 -6.45
C HIS A 130 9.24 -26.19 -4.96
N ALA A 131 8.76 -25.26 -4.14
CA ALA A 131 8.97 -25.27 -2.69
C ALA A 131 8.42 -26.56 -2.06
N ARG A 132 7.23 -26.99 -2.48
CA ARG A 132 6.62 -28.24 -2.04
C ARG A 132 7.49 -29.46 -2.41
N ALA A 133 7.94 -29.54 -3.66
CA ALA A 133 8.82 -30.62 -4.10
C ALA A 133 10.14 -30.67 -3.30
N VAL A 134 10.75 -29.51 -3.01
CA VAL A 134 11.98 -29.43 -2.21
C VAL A 134 11.77 -29.92 -0.77
N LEU A 135 10.63 -29.59 -0.15
CA LEU A 135 10.28 -30.06 1.19
C LEU A 135 10.07 -31.58 1.23
N GLU A 136 9.34 -32.13 0.25
CA GLU A 136 9.08 -33.56 0.12
C GLU A 136 10.38 -34.37 -0.14
N HIS A 137 11.34 -33.82 -0.90
CA HIS A 137 12.65 -34.43 -1.10
C HIS A 137 13.60 -34.28 0.11
N GLY A 138 13.44 -33.25 0.93
CA GLY A 138 14.22 -33.03 2.15
C GLY A 138 13.91 -34.02 3.27
N GLU A 139 12.67 -34.51 3.37
CA GLU A 139 12.25 -35.51 4.37
C GLU A 139 12.80 -36.92 4.10
N GLN A 140 13.06 -37.28 2.84
CA GLN A 140 13.59 -38.60 2.48
C GLN A 140 15.11 -38.73 2.68
N ALA A 141 15.83 -37.61 2.79
CA ALA A 141 17.28 -37.60 3.03
C ALA A 141 17.68 -37.67 4.53
N GLY A 142 16.70 -37.67 5.45
CA GLY A 142 16.94 -37.72 6.90
C GLY A 142 17.35 -39.09 7.47
N SER A 143 17.36 -40.16 6.67
CA SER A 143 17.66 -41.53 7.14
C SER A 143 19.05 -42.06 6.76
N ALA A 144 19.87 -41.33 6.00
CA ALA A 144 21.21 -41.80 5.62
C ALA A 144 22.27 -40.80 6.07
N GLY A 145 23.01 -41.17 7.11
CA GLY A 145 24.08 -40.36 7.66
C GLY A 145 25.22 -40.07 6.67
N ASN A 146 25.98 -39.03 7.05
CA ASN A 146 27.31 -38.64 6.58
C ASN A 146 27.37 -37.42 5.63
N ARG A 147 27.54 -36.25 6.27
CA ARG A 147 28.37 -35.09 5.89
C ARG A 147 28.57 -34.82 4.39
N ARG A 148 27.85 -33.79 3.93
CA ARG A 148 28.43 -32.55 3.34
C ARG A 148 27.39 -31.45 3.48
N CYS A 149 27.69 -30.45 4.31
CA CYS A 149 26.91 -29.22 4.40
C CYS A 149 26.97 -28.49 3.07
N CYS A 150 25.98 -28.69 2.20
CA CYS A 150 25.61 -27.68 1.22
C CYS A 150 24.74 -26.66 1.96
N ASN A 151 25.33 -25.49 2.23
CA ASN A 151 24.65 -24.29 2.72
C ASN A 151 23.56 -23.88 1.71
N LEU A 152 22.39 -24.52 1.77
CA LEU A 152 21.17 -23.93 1.26
C LEU A 152 20.34 -23.53 2.48
N ARG A 153 20.71 -22.38 3.04
CA ARG A 153 19.92 -21.68 4.05
C ARG A 153 18.66 -21.18 3.33
N LEU A 154 17.71 -22.07 3.11
CA LEU A 154 16.34 -21.72 2.82
C LEU A 154 15.84 -21.01 4.09
N LEU A 155 15.98 -19.69 4.11
CA LEU A 155 15.32 -18.82 5.07
C LEU A 155 13.82 -18.87 4.78
N LEU A 156 13.19 -20.00 5.08
CA LEU A 156 11.84 -19.97 5.61
C LEU A 156 11.99 -19.37 7.00
N LEU A 157 12.02 -18.04 7.04
CA LEU A 157 11.70 -17.28 8.23
C LEU A 157 10.32 -17.77 8.65
N ARG A 158 10.31 -18.77 9.53
CA ARG A 158 9.26 -18.92 10.52
C ARG A 158 9.15 -17.55 11.15
N SER A 159 8.10 -16.82 10.81
CA SER A 159 7.73 -15.56 11.46
C SER A 159 7.40 -15.90 12.91
N SER A 160 8.45 -16.06 13.71
CA SER A 160 8.37 -15.93 15.16
C SER A 160 8.26 -14.43 15.37
N TYR A 161 7.01 -13.98 15.48
CA TYR A 161 6.63 -12.67 15.99
C TYR A 161 7.53 -12.30 17.17
N ARG A 162 8.44 -11.35 16.94
CA ARG A 162 9.02 -10.52 18.01
C ARG A 162 8.84 -9.07 17.60
N HIS A 163 7.89 -8.44 18.28
CA HIS A 163 7.81 -7.00 18.49
C HIS A 163 9.19 -6.35 18.62
N LYS A 164 9.46 -5.35 17.78
CA LYS A 164 10.21 -4.13 18.10
C LYS A 164 9.61 -3.01 17.23
N GLN A 165 8.63 -2.29 17.78
CA GLN A 165 8.76 -0.91 18.26
C GLN A 165 9.25 0.06 17.17
N CYS A 166 8.27 0.80 16.63
CA CYS A 166 8.46 2.07 15.93
C CYS A 166 9.17 3.07 16.83
N LEU A 167 10.12 3.79 16.24
CA LEU A 167 10.48 5.17 16.53
C LEU A 167 10.67 5.86 15.17
#